data_AF-A0A2J7Z1H4-F1
#
_entry.id   AF-A0A2J7Z1H4-F1
#
_cell.length_a   1.000
_cell.length_b   1.000
_cell.length_c   1.000
_cell.angle_alpha   90.00
_cell.angle_beta   90.00
_cell.angle_gamma   90.00
#
_symmetry.space_group_name_H-M   'P 1'
#
loop_
_entity.id
_entity.type
_entity.pdbx_description
1 polymer ?
#
loop_
_entity_poly.entity_id
_entity_poly.type
_entity_poly.pdbx_seq_one_letter_code
_entity_poly.pdbx_strand_id
1 'polypeptide(L)'
;MLDTLAGWGMRPPVVVADAAYGTNAHLRAGLAERGTDYILAVPADVTAHPFDAQPTAPDRKGLVDCRPQPRYRHPAPSVAALAASLGQEAFTSLTWRQGSRGELRSRFAAMRVRPAGNAVERPIRAAASAEQVWWNGILPDCWLLVERPEEAEAPTDYWLSNLLAAHLFWRDRSRYPARGRLCRRAWSDRDREELLGRGSSRSRTQPPHAVG
;
A
#
# COMPACT_ATOMS: atom_id res chain seq x y z
N MET A 1 -7.66 -18.52 -9.94
CA MET A 1 -6.31 -18.76 -9.35
C MET A 1 -6.35 -18.82 -7.83
N LEU A 2 -6.66 -17.74 -7.09
CA LEU A 2 -6.82 -17.82 -5.61
C LEU A 2 -7.97 -18.75 -5.19
N ASP A 3 -9.08 -18.72 -5.93
CA ASP A 3 -10.20 -19.66 -5.75
C ASP A 3 -9.79 -21.12 -5.98
N THR A 4 -8.89 -21.35 -6.93
CA THR A 4 -8.37 -22.68 -7.25
C THR A 4 -7.54 -23.23 -6.09
N LEU A 5 -6.66 -22.40 -5.50
CA LEU A 5 -5.91 -22.75 -4.30
C LEU A 5 -6.83 -23.01 -3.11
N ALA A 6 -7.86 -22.19 -2.93
CA ALA A 6 -8.86 -22.39 -1.88
C ALA A 6 -9.62 -23.72 -2.07
N GLY A 7 -9.92 -24.10 -3.31
CA GLY A 7 -10.49 -25.41 -3.67
C GLY A 7 -9.59 -26.59 -3.31
N TRP A 8 -8.27 -26.38 -3.21
CA TRP A 8 -7.31 -27.36 -2.70
C TRP A 8 -7.10 -27.27 -1.18
N GLY A 9 -7.93 -26.50 -0.46
CA GLY A 9 -7.81 -26.30 0.98
C GLY A 9 -6.65 -25.39 1.38
N MET A 10 -6.01 -24.71 0.43
CA MET A 10 -4.87 -23.83 0.69
C MET A 10 -5.32 -22.37 0.71
N ARG A 11 -5.20 -21.73 1.88
CA ARG A 11 -5.44 -20.29 2.02
C ARG A 11 -4.14 -19.60 2.44
N PRO A 12 -3.55 -18.74 1.60
CA PRO A 12 -2.37 -18.00 2.00
C PRO A 12 -2.73 -17.09 3.18
N PRO A 13 -1.89 -17.04 4.24
CA PRO A 13 -2.16 -16.17 5.38
C PRO A 13 -2.02 -14.70 5.01
N VAL A 14 -1.13 -14.37 4.07
CA VAL A 14 -0.93 -13.02 3.52
C VAL A 14 -0.52 -13.11 2.06
N VAL A 15 -1.00 -12.18 1.25
CA VAL A 15 -0.57 -11.99 -0.15
C VAL A 15 0.39 -10.80 -0.21
N VAL A 16 1.56 -11.02 -0.78
CA VAL A 16 2.54 -9.96 -1.03
C VAL A 16 2.76 -9.84 -2.52
N ALA A 17 2.69 -8.64 -3.06
CA ALA A 17 2.89 -8.39 -4.48
C ALA A 17 3.49 -7.00 -4.74
N ASP A 18 4.04 -6.84 -5.94
CA ASP A 18 4.65 -5.61 -6.43
C ASP A 18 3.62 -4.52 -6.83
N ALA A 19 4.15 -3.40 -7.33
CA ALA A 19 3.40 -2.22 -7.73
C ALA A 19 2.46 -2.43 -8.93
N ALA A 20 2.74 -3.41 -9.80
CA ALA A 20 1.85 -3.74 -10.92
C ALA A 20 0.51 -4.29 -10.43
N TYR A 21 0.52 -4.99 -9.29
CA TYR A 21 -0.69 -5.50 -8.65
C TYR A 21 -1.27 -4.55 -7.62
N GLY A 22 -0.41 -3.83 -6.89
CA GLY A 22 -0.86 -3.03 -5.76
C GLY A 22 -1.67 -1.80 -6.10
N THR A 23 -1.67 -1.32 -7.35
CA THR A 23 -2.58 -0.25 -7.82
C THR A 23 -4.00 -0.75 -8.10
N ASN A 24 -4.19 -2.06 -8.30
CA ASN A 24 -5.46 -2.65 -8.68
C ASN A 24 -6.46 -2.68 -7.50
N ALA A 25 -7.44 -1.78 -7.52
CA ALA A 25 -8.46 -1.67 -6.49
C ALA A 25 -9.34 -2.93 -6.38
N HIS A 26 -9.65 -3.59 -7.50
CA HIS A 26 -10.46 -4.81 -7.51
C HIS A 26 -9.72 -6.00 -6.89
N LEU A 27 -8.41 -6.10 -7.11
CA LEU A 27 -7.59 -7.11 -6.44
C LEU A 27 -7.62 -6.90 -4.92
N ARG A 28 -7.41 -5.67 -4.46
CA ARG A 28 -7.45 -5.34 -3.03
C ARG A 28 -8.82 -5.64 -2.40
N ALA A 29 -9.89 -5.22 -3.07
CA ALA A 29 -11.26 -5.50 -2.62
C ALA A 29 -11.52 -7.01 -2.55
N GLY A 30 -11.19 -7.76 -3.61
CA GLY A 30 -11.36 -9.21 -3.65
C GLY A 30 -10.53 -9.95 -2.61
N LEU A 31 -9.32 -9.49 -2.27
CA LEU A 31 -8.53 -10.06 -1.17
C LEU A 31 -9.20 -9.79 0.19
N ALA A 32 -9.68 -8.57 0.42
CA ALA A 32 -10.37 -8.20 1.66
C ALA A 32 -11.69 -8.95 1.85
N GLU A 33 -12.52 -9.08 0.81
CA GLU A 33 -13.78 -9.83 0.82
C GLU A 33 -13.58 -11.31 1.18
N ARG A 34 -12.42 -11.87 0.83
CA ARG A 34 -12.04 -13.26 1.12
C ARG A 34 -11.43 -13.44 2.51
N GLY A 35 -11.25 -12.36 3.26
CA GLY A 35 -10.55 -12.37 4.54
C GLY A 35 -9.06 -12.70 4.40
N THR A 36 -8.47 -12.43 3.22
CA THR A 36 -7.04 -12.66 2.97
C THR A 36 -6.28 -11.36 3.23
N ASP A 37 -5.32 -11.42 4.13
CA ASP A 37 -4.45 -10.27 4.40
C ASP A 37 -3.53 -10.00 3.20
N TYR A 38 -3.11 -8.75 3.05
CA TYR A 38 -2.20 -8.34 1.98
C TYR A 38 -1.21 -7.27 2.41
N ILE A 39 -0.07 -7.24 1.71
CA ILE A 39 0.88 -6.12 1.66
C ILE A 39 1.24 -5.94 0.19
N LEU A 40 0.74 -4.90 -0.46
CA LEU A 40 0.97 -4.67 -1.89
C LEU A 40 1.75 -3.39 -2.08
N ALA A 41 2.86 -3.47 -2.82
CA ALA A 41 3.65 -2.29 -3.14
C ALA A 41 2.82 -1.34 -4.00
N VAL A 42 3.02 -0.04 -3.85
CA VAL A 42 2.33 0.97 -4.65
C VAL A 42 3.32 2.03 -5.12
N PRO A 43 3.11 2.59 -6.33
CA PRO A 43 3.84 3.77 -6.75
C PRO A 43 3.56 4.98 -5.83
N ALA A 44 4.53 5.88 -5.77
CA ALA A 44 4.50 7.10 -4.97
C ALA A 44 3.32 8.05 -5.27
N ASP A 45 2.77 7.98 -6.50
CA ASP A 45 1.69 8.85 -7.00
C ASP A 45 0.29 8.31 -6.72
N VAL A 46 0.15 7.10 -6.17
CA VAL A 46 -1.14 6.58 -5.70
C VAL A 46 -1.72 7.53 -4.68
N THR A 47 -3.01 7.83 -4.81
CA THR A 47 -3.67 8.82 -3.96
C THR A 47 -4.44 8.16 -2.82
N ALA A 48 -4.42 8.80 -1.66
CA ALA A 48 -5.18 8.37 -0.50
C ALA A 48 -5.55 9.57 0.37
N HIS A 49 -6.72 9.51 1.01
CA HIS A 49 -7.07 10.46 2.04
C HIS A 49 -6.42 10.07 3.38
N PRO A 50 -6.02 11.05 4.19
CA PRO A 50 -5.77 10.83 5.61
C PRO A 50 -6.96 10.13 6.28
N PHE A 51 -6.70 9.31 7.30
CA PHE A 51 -7.75 8.54 7.97
C PHE A 51 -8.87 9.39 8.58
N ASP A 52 -8.48 10.56 9.11
CA ASP A 52 -9.34 11.57 9.75
C ASP A 52 -10.10 12.45 8.76
N ALA A 53 -9.77 12.39 7.46
CA ALA A 53 -10.51 13.11 6.43
C ALA A 53 -11.96 12.61 6.36
N GLN A 54 -12.90 13.55 6.41
CA GLN A 54 -14.33 13.26 6.37
C GLN A 54 -14.97 13.73 5.06
N PRO A 55 -15.84 12.89 4.44
CA PRO A 55 -16.67 13.30 3.32
C PRO A 55 -17.75 14.28 3.80
N THR A 56 -18.12 15.24 2.94
CA THR A 56 -19.15 16.24 3.29
C THR A 56 -20.30 16.22 2.28
N ALA A 57 -21.53 16.14 2.81
CA ALA A 57 -22.74 16.37 2.03
C ALA A 57 -23.05 17.88 2.02
N PRO A 58 -23.43 18.47 0.87
CA PRO A 58 -23.94 19.83 0.87
C PRO A 58 -25.30 19.90 1.58
N ASP A 59 -25.62 21.06 2.11
CA ASP A 59 -26.97 21.35 2.61
C ASP A 59 -28.01 21.11 1.51
N ARG A 60 -29.12 20.49 1.90
CA ARG A 60 -30.22 20.18 0.99
C ARG A 60 -30.80 21.48 0.44
N LYS A 61 -30.64 21.72 -0.86
CA LYS A 61 -31.34 22.81 -1.55
C LYS A 61 -32.63 22.28 -2.19
N GLY A 62 -33.77 22.68 -1.61
CA GLY A 62 -35.10 22.47 -2.19
C GLY A 62 -35.75 21.09 -1.97
N LEU A 63 -36.97 20.97 -2.50
CA LEU A 63 -37.80 19.76 -2.55
C LEU A 63 -37.36 18.84 -3.69
N VAL A 64 -36.06 18.57 -3.82
CA VAL A 64 -35.56 17.55 -4.75
C VAL A 64 -35.45 16.25 -3.96
N ASP A 65 -36.01 15.16 -4.49
CA ASP A 65 -36.06 13.83 -3.86
C ASP A 65 -34.68 13.15 -3.78
N CYS A 66 -33.68 13.68 -4.49
CA CYS A 66 -32.32 13.18 -4.47
C CYS A 66 -31.53 13.77 -3.30
N ARG A 67 -31.43 13.02 -2.19
CA ARG A 67 -30.53 13.38 -1.07
C ARG A 67 -29.07 13.37 -1.57
N PRO A 68 -28.35 14.50 -1.51
CA PRO A 68 -26.98 14.55 -2.04
C PRO A 68 -26.07 13.65 -1.19
N GLN A 69 -25.38 12.72 -1.85
CA GLN A 69 -24.50 11.77 -1.19
C GLN A 69 -23.21 12.46 -0.68
N PRO A 70 -22.72 12.13 0.53
CA PRO A 70 -21.45 12.64 1.02
C PRO A 70 -20.29 12.25 0.08
N ARG A 71 -19.35 13.18 -0.13
CA ARG A 71 -18.13 12.91 -0.91
C ARG A 71 -16.93 13.66 -0.35
N TYR A 72 -15.74 13.12 -0.57
CA TYR A 72 -14.50 13.86 -0.34
C TYR A 72 -14.41 15.01 -1.34
N ARG A 73 -14.33 16.25 -0.83
CA ARG A 73 -14.28 17.48 -1.65
C ARG A 73 -12.88 17.99 -1.90
N HIS A 74 -11.96 17.68 -1.00
CA HIS A 74 -10.56 17.98 -1.17
C HIS A 74 -9.90 16.88 -2.00
N PRO A 75 -9.03 17.22 -2.95
CA PRO A 75 -8.23 16.23 -3.66
C PRO A 75 -7.45 15.35 -2.68
N ALA A 76 -7.41 14.04 -2.95
CA ALA A 76 -6.56 13.13 -2.19
C ALA A 76 -5.09 13.42 -2.51
N PRO A 77 -4.22 13.65 -1.50
CA PRO A 77 -2.79 13.72 -1.71
C PRO A 77 -2.23 12.38 -2.18
N SER A 78 -1.04 12.40 -2.79
CA SER A 78 -0.30 11.18 -3.09
C SER A 78 0.25 10.53 -1.82
N VAL A 79 0.53 9.23 -1.86
CA VAL A 79 1.16 8.52 -0.74
C VAL A 79 2.54 9.07 -0.42
N ALA A 80 3.28 9.57 -1.41
CA ALA A 80 4.53 10.29 -1.19
C ALA A 80 4.33 11.61 -0.45
N ALA A 81 3.30 12.39 -0.78
CA ALA A 81 2.98 13.63 -0.06
C ALA A 81 2.54 13.34 1.39
N LEU A 82 1.75 12.28 1.60
CA LEU A 82 1.40 11.81 2.94
C LEU A 82 2.63 11.38 3.73
N ALA A 83 3.53 10.62 3.12
CA ALA A 83 4.75 10.17 3.76
C ALA A 83 5.72 11.33 4.07
N ALA A 84 5.79 12.34 3.21
CA ALA A 84 6.59 13.54 3.44
C ALA A 84 6.09 14.38 4.64
N SER A 85 4.80 14.25 4.99
CA SER A 85 4.24 14.90 6.18
C SER A 85 4.58 14.20 7.50
N LEU A 86 5.15 12.99 7.45
CA LEU A 86 5.58 12.25 8.64
C LEU A 86 6.87 12.85 9.21
N GLY A 87 6.85 13.18 10.51
CA GLY A 87 8.06 13.52 11.25
C GLY A 87 9.01 12.32 11.38
N GLN A 88 10.27 12.59 11.73
CA GLN A 88 11.28 11.54 11.85
C GLN A 88 10.92 10.52 12.96
N GLU A 89 10.22 10.97 14.01
CA GLU A 89 9.74 10.19 15.14
C GLU A 89 8.67 9.15 14.77
N ALA A 90 8.01 9.31 13.61
CA ALA A 90 7.06 8.33 13.10
C ALA A 90 7.76 7.09 12.51
N PHE A 91 9.07 7.18 12.24
CA PHE A 91 9.85 6.10 11.66
C PHE A 91 10.56 5.27 12.73
N THR A 92 10.41 3.95 12.63
CA THR A 92 11.10 2.97 13.47
C THR A 92 12.20 2.29 12.66
N SER A 93 13.43 2.31 13.18
CA SER A 93 14.55 1.55 12.61
C SER A 93 14.37 0.05 12.86
N LEU A 94 14.44 -0.74 11.79
CA LEU A 94 14.38 -2.20 11.85
C LEU A 94 15.68 -2.79 11.29
N THR A 95 16.26 -3.74 12.02
CA THR A 95 17.40 -4.54 11.59
C THR A 95 16.96 -6.00 11.51
N TRP A 96 17.25 -6.70 10.42
CA TRP A 96 16.80 -8.09 10.25
C TRP A 96 17.92 -9.10 10.06
N ARG A 97 18.66 -9.07 8.95
CA ARG A 97 19.72 -10.06 8.67
C ARG A 97 21.03 -9.39 8.30
N GLN A 98 22.11 -10.12 8.52
CA GLN A 98 23.40 -9.83 7.90
C GLN A 98 23.30 -10.08 6.40
N GLY A 99 23.44 -9.01 5.61
CA GLY A 99 23.66 -9.08 4.18
C GLY A 99 25.15 -9.17 3.85
N SER A 100 25.48 -9.25 2.56
CA SER A 100 26.87 -9.30 2.07
C SER A 100 27.69 -8.05 2.41
N ARG A 101 27.03 -6.95 2.77
CA ARG A 101 27.64 -5.65 3.15
C ARG A 101 27.42 -5.28 4.62
N GLY A 102 27.02 -6.24 5.46
CA GLY A 102 26.71 -6.01 6.88
C GLY A 102 25.22 -6.06 7.18
N GLU A 103 24.82 -5.60 8.37
CA GLU A 103 23.43 -5.65 8.83
C GLU A 103 22.51 -4.85 7.92
N LEU A 104 21.51 -5.53 7.34
CA LEU A 104 20.45 -4.87 6.63
C LEU A 104 19.52 -4.19 7.64
N ARG A 105 19.47 -2.87 7.52
CA ARG A 105 18.65 -1.98 8.34
C ARG A 105 17.95 -0.96 7.46
N SER A 106 16.72 -0.62 7.83
CA SER A 106 15.94 0.42 7.17
C SER A 106 14.94 1.02 8.17
N ARG A 107 14.35 2.17 7.83
CA ARG A 107 13.40 2.86 8.70
C ARG A 107 12.01 2.77 8.11
N PHE A 108 11.04 2.37 8.92
CA PHE A 108 9.66 2.17 8.48
C PHE A 108 8.69 3.01 9.29
N ALA A 109 7.70 3.57 8.62
CA ALA A 109 6.54 4.18 9.25
C ALA A 109 5.26 3.48 8.79
N ALA A 110 4.23 3.53 9.62
CA ALA A 110 2.90 3.02 9.31
C ALA A 110 1.84 4.06 9.69
N MET A 111 0.94 4.39 8.76
CA MET A 111 -0.20 5.28 9.03
C MET A 111 -1.50 4.73 8.44
N ARG A 112 -2.65 5.09 9.02
CA ARG A 112 -3.95 4.76 8.44
C ARG A 112 -4.29 5.75 7.33
N VAL A 113 -4.74 5.23 6.20
CA VAL A 113 -5.17 6.01 5.04
C VAL A 113 -6.42 5.40 4.43
N ARG A 114 -7.10 6.16 3.58
CA ARG A 114 -8.24 5.71 2.78
C ARG A 114 -7.89 5.83 1.30
N PRO A 115 -7.53 4.73 0.60
CA PRO A 115 -7.17 4.78 -0.80
C PRO A 115 -8.25 5.48 -1.63
N ALA A 116 -7.83 6.43 -2.46
CA ALA A 116 -8.72 7.25 -3.27
C ALA A 116 -8.66 6.86 -4.75
N GLY A 117 -9.64 7.32 -5.52
CA GLY A 117 -9.68 7.16 -6.96
C GLY A 117 -10.91 6.41 -7.47
N ASN A 118 -11.23 6.65 -8.74
CA ASN A 118 -12.46 6.17 -9.37
C ASN A 118 -12.67 4.65 -9.29
N ALA A 119 -11.59 3.87 -9.36
CA ALA A 119 -11.65 2.41 -9.27
C ALA A 119 -12.06 1.91 -7.86
N VAL A 120 -11.81 2.71 -6.82
CA VAL A 120 -12.26 2.44 -5.45
C VAL A 120 -13.66 3.01 -5.22
N GLU A 121 -13.90 4.25 -5.64
CA GLU A 121 -15.13 4.99 -5.33
C GLU A 121 -16.36 4.50 -6.10
N ARG A 122 -16.21 4.17 -7.39
CA ARG A 122 -17.36 3.82 -8.25
C ARG A 122 -18.10 2.56 -7.78
N PRO A 123 -17.41 1.43 -7.48
CA PRO A 123 -18.10 0.23 -7.01
C PRO A 123 -18.86 0.47 -5.70
N ILE A 124 -18.26 1.20 -4.74
CA ILE A 124 -18.87 1.49 -3.45
C ILE A 124 -20.12 2.37 -3.61
N ARG A 125 -20.02 3.41 -4.45
CA ARG A 125 -21.16 4.29 -4.75
C ARG A 125 -22.28 3.54 -5.47
N ALA A 126 -21.93 2.65 -6.40
CA ALA A 126 -22.89 1.84 -7.13
C ALA A 126 -23.63 0.87 -6.20
N ALA A 127 -22.92 0.19 -5.30
CA ALA A 127 -23.52 -0.69 -4.29
C ALA A 127 -24.47 0.07 -3.36
N ALA A 128 -24.03 1.21 -2.80
CA ALA A 128 -24.86 2.05 -1.95
C ALA A 128 -26.14 2.54 -2.65
N SER A 129 -26.05 2.90 -3.93
CA SER A 129 -27.20 3.34 -4.72
C SER A 129 -28.17 2.19 -5.04
N ALA A 130 -27.65 1.00 -5.35
CA ALA A 130 -28.44 -0.18 -5.67
C ALA A 130 -29.22 -0.71 -4.47
N GLU A 131 -28.61 -0.70 -3.28
CA GLU A 131 -29.24 -1.17 -2.05
C GLU A 131 -30.21 -0.15 -1.43
N GLN A 132 -30.34 1.04 -2.02
CA GLN A 132 -31.09 2.19 -1.46
C GLN A 132 -30.64 2.54 -0.03
N VAL A 133 -29.42 2.17 0.33
CA VAL A 133 -28.83 2.43 1.65
C VAL A 133 -28.18 3.81 1.65
N TRP A 134 -28.44 4.60 2.68
CA TRP A 134 -27.70 5.83 2.93
C TRP A 134 -26.26 5.49 3.33
N TRP A 135 -25.31 5.68 2.41
CA TRP A 135 -23.88 5.56 2.70
C TRP A 135 -23.32 6.89 3.21
N ASN A 136 -22.49 6.82 4.26
CA ASN A 136 -21.84 7.99 4.85
C ASN A 136 -20.70 8.57 3.99
N GLY A 137 -20.40 7.99 2.84
CA GLY A 137 -19.35 8.42 1.91
C GLY A 137 -17.93 8.12 2.37
N ILE A 138 -17.74 7.41 3.50
CA ILE A 138 -16.42 7.09 4.05
C ILE A 138 -15.86 5.89 3.29
N LEU A 139 -14.68 6.06 2.71
CA LEU A 139 -13.97 5.00 1.98
C LEU A 139 -13.32 4.00 2.94
N PRO A 140 -13.22 2.71 2.60
CA PRO A 140 -12.50 1.71 3.39
C PRO A 140 -11.06 2.16 3.69
N ASP A 141 -10.63 2.01 4.94
CA ASP A 141 -9.26 2.33 5.36
C ASP A 141 -8.33 1.12 5.35
N CYS A 142 -7.06 1.40 5.08
CA CYS A 142 -5.96 0.45 5.15
C CYS A 142 -4.72 1.13 5.76
N TRP A 143 -3.68 0.36 6.02
CA TRP A 143 -2.37 0.86 6.38
C TRP A 143 -1.61 1.27 5.12
N LEU A 144 -0.93 2.40 5.20
CA LEU A 144 0.18 2.77 4.35
C LEU A 144 1.47 2.49 5.12
N LEU A 145 2.26 1.56 4.61
CA LEU A 145 3.63 1.32 5.06
C LEU A 145 4.58 2.15 4.18
N VAL A 146 5.56 2.76 4.82
CA VAL A 146 6.51 3.66 4.18
C VAL A 146 7.91 3.23 4.57
N GLU A 147 8.77 2.97 3.60
CA GLU A 147 10.20 2.76 3.83
C GLU A 147 10.97 4.04 3.52
N ARG A 148 11.89 4.37 4.43
CA ARG A 148 12.96 5.32 4.20
C ARG A 148 14.29 4.66 4.59
N PRO A 149 15.10 4.27 3.60
CA PRO A 149 16.46 3.79 3.84
C PRO A 149 17.26 4.78 4.68
N GLU A 150 18.28 4.31 5.38
CA GLU A 150 19.07 5.16 6.27
C GLU A 150 19.79 6.29 5.51
N GLU A 151 20.20 5.99 4.27
CA GLU A 151 20.91 6.88 3.37
C GLU A 151 19.98 7.79 2.56
N ALA A 152 18.66 7.59 2.64
CA ALA A 152 17.68 8.34 1.88
C ALA A 152 17.11 9.51 2.68
N GLU A 153 17.14 10.71 2.08
CA GLU A 153 16.52 11.91 2.65
C GLU A 153 14.98 11.85 2.63
N ALA A 154 14.42 11.17 1.63
CA ALA A 154 12.99 11.02 1.41
C ALA A 154 12.56 9.55 1.39
N PRO A 155 11.28 9.26 1.69
CA PRO A 155 10.74 7.90 1.57
C PRO A 155 10.80 7.37 0.14
N THR A 156 11.23 6.12 -0.02
CA THR A 156 11.50 5.51 -1.34
C THR A 156 10.42 4.54 -1.76
N ASP A 157 9.88 3.77 -0.81
CA ASP A 157 9.00 2.66 -1.10
C ASP A 157 7.73 2.72 -0.23
N TYR A 158 6.63 2.24 -0.82
CA TYR A 158 5.28 2.41 -0.29
C TYR A 158 4.49 1.13 -0.46
N TRP A 159 3.70 0.74 0.54
CA TRP A 159 2.79 -0.40 0.46
C TRP A 159 1.44 -0.10 1.09
N LEU A 160 0.38 -0.65 0.51
CA LEU A 160 -0.94 -0.71 1.14
C LEU A 160 -1.13 -2.07 1.80
N SER A 161 -1.67 -2.09 3.02
CA SER A 161 -1.93 -3.31 3.77
C SER A 161 -3.23 -3.26 4.57
N ASN A 162 -3.98 -4.36 4.58
CA ASN A 162 -5.16 -4.53 5.45
C ASN A 162 -4.83 -5.28 6.76
N LEU A 163 -3.56 -5.56 7.06
CA LEU A 163 -3.15 -6.26 8.27
C LEU A 163 -3.69 -5.52 9.52
N LEU A 164 -4.42 -6.23 10.37
CA LEU A 164 -4.94 -5.65 11.61
C LEU A 164 -3.80 -5.15 12.48
N ALA A 165 -4.01 -4.05 13.20
CA ALA A 165 -3.01 -3.45 14.11
C ALA A 165 -2.41 -4.47 15.09
N ALA A 166 -3.19 -5.47 15.52
CA ALA A 166 -2.73 -6.58 16.37
C ALA A 166 -1.57 -7.39 15.76
N HIS A 167 -1.46 -7.45 14.43
CA HIS A 167 -0.34 -8.07 13.72
C HIS A 167 0.83 -7.10 13.46
N LEU A 168 0.58 -5.79 13.63
CA LEU A 168 1.56 -4.72 13.48
C LEU A 168 2.12 -4.23 14.82
N PHE A 169 1.65 -4.70 15.98
CA PHE A 169 2.21 -4.30 17.27
C PHE A 169 3.63 -4.89 17.47
N TRP A 170 4.64 -4.09 17.12
CA TRP A 170 6.07 -4.39 17.27
C TRP A 170 6.59 -4.34 18.73
N ARG A 171 5.73 -4.10 19.73
CA ARG A 171 6.13 -3.67 21.08
C ARG A 171 6.15 -4.74 22.18
N ASP A 172 5.81 -6.00 21.91
CA ASP A 172 5.89 -7.04 22.94
C ASP A 172 6.38 -8.39 22.38
N ARG A 173 7.60 -8.77 22.79
CA ARG A 173 8.28 -10.03 22.41
C ARG A 173 7.83 -11.23 23.25
N SER A 174 6.96 -11.05 24.25
CA SER A 174 6.77 -12.06 25.29
C SER A 174 5.56 -12.99 25.12
N ARG A 175 4.55 -12.64 24.30
CA ARG A 175 3.27 -13.38 24.31
C ARG A 175 2.99 -14.37 23.17
N TYR A 176 3.76 -14.41 22.08
CA TYR A 176 3.51 -15.37 20.99
C TYR A 176 4.79 -15.83 20.25
N PRO A 177 5.50 -16.89 20.72
CA PRO A 177 6.74 -17.35 20.09
C PRO A 177 6.56 -17.96 18.68
N ALA A 178 5.32 -18.27 18.26
CA ALA A 178 5.06 -18.99 17.00
C ALA A 178 4.57 -18.12 15.83
N ARG A 179 4.20 -16.85 16.03
CA ARG A 179 3.54 -16.02 15.00
C ARG A 179 4.25 -14.70 14.66
N GLY A 180 5.37 -14.38 15.30
CA GLY A 180 6.26 -13.24 14.96
C GLY A 180 7.14 -13.45 13.72
N ARG A 181 6.67 -14.22 12.73
CA ARG A 181 7.44 -14.64 11.53
C ARG A 181 6.86 -14.15 10.21
N LEU A 182 5.89 -13.24 10.22
CA LEU A 182 5.28 -12.74 8.98
C LEU A 182 6.10 -11.65 8.28
N CYS A 183 6.76 -10.77 9.04
CA CYS A 183 7.75 -9.84 8.44
C CYS A 183 9.07 -10.52 8.03
N ARG A 184 9.33 -11.75 8.51
CA ARG A 184 10.65 -12.41 8.35
C ARG A 184 10.78 -13.29 7.09
N ARG A 185 9.67 -13.62 6.41
CA ARG A 185 9.68 -14.47 5.20
C ARG A 185 9.17 -13.79 3.92
N ALA A 186 8.45 -12.68 4.04
CA ALA A 186 7.91 -11.97 2.89
C ALA A 186 8.96 -11.15 2.11
N TRP A 187 10.19 -11.08 2.61
CA TRP A 187 11.24 -10.23 2.07
C TRP A 187 12.51 -11.04 1.89
N SER A 188 12.69 -11.57 0.68
CA SER A 188 13.93 -12.16 0.20
C SER A 188 14.59 -11.14 -0.73
N ASP A 189 15.90 -10.89 -0.56
CA ASP A 189 16.71 -10.03 -1.44
C ASP A 189 16.59 -10.40 -2.93
N ARG A 190 16.09 -11.60 -3.26
CA ARG A 190 15.85 -12.03 -4.64
C ARG A 190 14.92 -11.08 -5.40
N ASP A 191 13.94 -10.49 -4.72
CA ASP A 191 12.98 -9.57 -5.34
C ASP A 191 13.56 -8.15 -5.53
N ARG A 192 14.60 -7.77 -4.77
CA ARG A 192 15.27 -6.45 -4.88
C ARG A 192 16.37 -6.44 -5.96
N GLU A 193 17.06 -7.57 -6.18
CA GLU A 193 18.06 -7.71 -7.25
C GLU A 193 17.44 -7.96 -8.63
N GLU A 194 16.33 -8.70 -8.74
CA GLU A 194 15.66 -8.88 -10.04
C GLU A 194 15.03 -7.59 -10.58
N LEU A 195 14.56 -6.69 -9.69
CA LEU A 195 13.99 -5.39 -10.09
C LEU A 195 15.04 -4.32 -10.45
N LEU A 196 16.29 -4.48 -10.02
CA LEU A 196 17.42 -3.62 -10.44
C LEU A 196 18.16 -4.14 -11.68
N GLY A 197 17.62 -5.15 -12.36
CA GLY A 197 18.01 -5.56 -13.72
C GLY A 197 17.69 -4.52 -14.82
N ARG A 198 17.76 -3.22 -14.53
CA ARG A 198 17.81 -2.19 -15.58
C ARG A 198 19.26 -1.95 -15.98
N GLY A 199 19.58 -2.51 -17.15
CA GLY A 199 20.81 -2.45 -17.90
C GLY A 199 21.69 -1.22 -17.67
N SER A 200 22.87 -1.47 -17.10
CA SER A 200 24.07 -0.74 -17.46
C SER A 200 24.38 -1.06 -18.93
N SER A 201 23.80 -0.30 -19.86
CA SER A 201 24.35 -0.20 -21.22
C SER A 201 25.74 0.41 -21.10
N ARG A 202 26.77 -0.44 -21.07
CA ARG A 202 28.13 -0.02 -21.38
C ARG A 202 28.08 0.57 -22.78
N SER A 203 28.26 1.88 -22.87
CA SER A 203 28.69 2.56 -24.08
C SER A 203 29.95 1.86 -24.58
N ARG A 204 29.77 1.00 -25.57
CA ARG A 204 30.87 0.41 -26.33
C ARG A 204 31.39 1.52 -27.24
N THR A 205 32.50 2.12 -26.85
CA THR A 205 33.28 3.06 -27.65
C THR A 205 33.52 2.45 -29.03
N GLN A 206 32.96 3.09 -30.05
CA GLN A 206 33.22 2.78 -31.45
C GLN A 206 34.54 3.48 -31.83
N PRO A 207 35.53 2.78 -32.43
CA PRO A 207 36.78 3.41 -32.83
C PRO A 207 36.56 4.28 -34.09
N PRO A 208 37.36 5.34 -34.30
CA PRO A 208 37.22 6.20 -35.46
C PRO A 208 37.62 5.47 -36.74
N HIS A 209 36.74 5.49 -37.74
CA HIS A 209 37.09 5.19 -39.12
C HIS A 209 37.96 6.34 -39.66
N ALA A 210 39.21 6.04 -39.95
CA ALA A 210 40.06 6.85 -40.81
C ALA A 210 39.59 6.67 -42.26
N VAL A 211 39.26 7.77 -42.93
CA VAL A 211 39.09 7.82 -44.39
C VAL A 211 40.38 8.42 -44.94
N GLY A 212 41.06 7.65 -45.79
CA GLY A 212 42.02 8.15 -46.77
C GLY A 212 41.34 8.42 -48.10
#